data_AF-A0A9E2CBR2-F1
#
_entry.id   AF-A0A9E2CBR2-F1
#
_cell.length_a   1.000
_cell.length_b   1.000
_cell.length_c   1.000
_cell.angle_alpha   90.00
_cell.angle_beta   90.00
_cell.angle_gamma   90.00
#
_symmetry.space_group_name_H-M   'P 1'
#
loop_
_entity.id
_entity.type
_entity.pdbx_description
1 polymer ?
#
loop_
_entity_poly.entity_id
_entity_poly.type
_entity_poly.pdbx_seq_one_letter_code
_entity_poly.pdbx_strand_id
1 'polypeptide(L)' 'MKDSIKLLDVVALTVDLPEHNLWYGQVGTVVEILANGNAFEVEFSYSDGHTYASIGLSPDQIMILYYEPLLSRELVSA' A
#
# COMPACT_ATOMS: atom_id res chain seq x y z
N MET A 1 -7.03 16.19 4.85
CA MET A 1 -6.96 15.51 3.54
C MET A 1 -6.58 14.06 3.77
N LYS A 2 -7.27 13.11 3.13
CA LYS A 2 -6.83 11.70 3.09
C LYS A 2 -5.52 11.66 2.31
N ASP A 3 -4.52 10.92 2.79
CA ASP A 3 -3.28 10.79 2.04
C ASP A 3 -3.50 10.07 0.72
N SER A 4 -2.99 10.66 -0.36
CA SER A 4 -2.92 10.01 -1.66
C SER A 4 -1.81 8.95 -1.61
N ILE A 5 -2.12 7.74 -2.03
CA ILE A 5 -1.13 6.66 -2.22
C ILE A 5 -0.13 7.08 -3.29
N LYS A 6 1.16 6.88 -3.02
CA LYS A 6 2.28 7.24 -3.90
C LYS A 6 3.17 6.02 -4.17
N LEU A 7 4.03 6.16 -5.16
CA LEU A 7 5.11 5.21 -5.42
C LEU A 7 5.98 5.06 -4.16
N LEU A 8 6.34 3.81 -3.85
CA LEU A 8 7.12 3.40 -2.69
C LEU A 8 6.42 3.53 -1.33
N ASP A 9 5.14 3.90 -1.29
CA ASP A 9 4.37 3.78 -0.04
C ASP A 9 4.28 2.31 0.36
N VAL A 10 4.50 2.04 1.64
CA VAL A 10 4.23 0.74 2.25
C VAL A 10 2.76 0.68 2.62
N VAL A 11 2.11 -0.41 2.20
CA VAL A 11 0.68 -0.62 2.41
C VAL A 11 0.42 -1.98 3.04
N ALA A 12 -0.74 -2.13 3.67
CA ALA A 12 -1.29 -3.42 4.07
C ALA A 12 -2.56 -3.73 3.27
N LEU A 13 -2.77 -5.01 2.96
CA LEU A 13 -4.05 -5.48 2.43
C LEU A 13 -5.18 -5.29 3.45
N THR A 14 -6.35 -4.92 2.95
CA THR A 14 -7.59 -4.79 3.73
C THR A 14 -8.64 -5.84 3.34
N VAL A 15 -8.25 -6.81 2.50
CA VAL A 15 -9.07 -7.92 2.02
C VAL A 15 -8.21 -9.19 1.91
N ASP A 16 -8.86 -10.35 1.92
CA ASP A 16 -8.21 -11.62 1.59
C ASP A 16 -8.20 -11.84 0.07
N LEU A 17 -7.08 -12.33 -0.47
CA LEU A 17 -6.87 -12.68 -1.88
C LEU A 17 -6.21 -14.07 -1.96
N PRO A 18 -6.92 -15.14 -1.57
CA PRO A 18 -6.36 -16.49 -1.46
C PRO A 18 -5.79 -17.04 -2.77
N GLU A 19 -6.30 -16.59 -3.92
CA GLU A 19 -5.77 -16.93 -5.25
C GLU A 19 -4.31 -16.51 -5.47
N HIS A 20 -3.84 -15.52 -4.71
CA HIS A 20 -2.47 -15.01 -4.73
C HIS A 20 -1.68 -15.40 -3.48
N ASN A 21 -2.24 -16.24 -2.59
CA ASN A 21 -1.68 -16.54 -1.27
C ASN A 21 -1.42 -15.26 -0.44
N LEU A 22 -2.35 -14.31 -0.54
CA LEU A 22 -2.31 -13.03 0.13
C LEU A 22 -3.51 -12.89 1.08
N TRP A 23 -3.27 -12.42 2.29
CA TRP A 23 -4.28 -12.33 3.34
C TRP A 23 -4.40 -10.92 3.90
N TYR A 24 -5.52 -10.62 4.55
CA TYR A 24 -5.74 -9.36 5.25
C TYR A 24 -4.55 -9.01 6.16
N GLY A 25 -4.07 -7.77 6.07
CA GLY A 25 -2.96 -7.26 6.85
C GLY A 25 -1.57 -7.53 6.26
N GLN A 26 -1.46 -8.27 5.16
CA GLN A 26 -0.18 -8.56 4.52
C GLN A 26 0.44 -7.29 3.94
N VAL A 27 1.74 -7.12 4.18
CA VAL A 27 2.48 -5.90 3.87
C VAL A 27 3.07 -5.97 2.47
N GLY A 28 2.86 -4.92 1.69
CA GLY A 28 3.42 -4.74 0.35
C GLY A 28 3.89 -3.32 0.11
N THR A 29 4.54 -3.10 -1.04
CA THR A 29 5.05 -1.79 -1.47
C THR A 29 4.44 -1.42 -2.81
N VAL A 30 3.99 -0.17 -2.96
CA VAL A 30 3.49 0.33 -4.24
C VAL A 30 4.66 0.52 -5.21
N VAL A 31 4.66 -0.22 -6.32
CA VAL A 31 5.73 -0.20 -7.33
C VAL A 31 5.29 0.43 -8.65
N GLU A 32 3.99 0.61 -8.87
CA GLU A 32 3.47 1.40 -10.00
C GLU A 32 2.12 2.05 -9.69
N ILE A 33 1.86 3.23 -10.26
CA ILE A 33 0.56 3.90 -10.23
C ILE A 33 -0.15 3.63 -11.56
N LEU A 34 -1.29 2.93 -11.50
CA LEU A 34 -2.04 2.49 -12.65
C LEU A 34 -3.34 3.30 -12.79
N ALA A 35 -3.94 3.26 -13.98
CA ALA A 35 -5.28 3.82 -14.25
C ALA A 35 -5.51 5.24 -13.71
N ASN A 36 -4.49 6.11 -13.82
CA ASN A 36 -4.50 7.48 -13.30
C ASN A 36 -4.78 7.58 -11.78
N GLY A 37 -4.29 6.61 -10.98
CA GLY A 37 -4.46 6.57 -9.53
C GLY A 37 -5.71 5.82 -9.05
N ASN A 38 -6.43 5.15 -9.97
CA ASN A 38 -7.56 4.28 -9.61
C ASN A 38 -7.13 2.82 -9.37
N ALA A 39 -5.85 2.50 -9.58
CA ALA A 39 -5.26 1.21 -9.23
C ALA A 39 -3.76 1.39 -8.95
N PHE A 40 -3.17 0.45 -8.23
CA PHE A 40 -1.77 0.45 -7.87
C PHE A 40 -1.21 -0.95 -8.03
N GLU A 41 -0.05 -1.09 -8.65
CA GLU A 41 0.68 -2.34 -8.57
C GLU A 41 1.40 -2.39 -7.22
N VAL A 42 1.14 -3.45 -6.46
CA VAL A 42 1.74 -3.68 -5.14
C VAL A 42 2.56 -4.94 -5.19
N GLU A 43 3.84 -4.79 -4.85
CA GLU A 43 4.78 -5.89 -4.69
C GLU A 43 4.76 -6.41 -3.26
N PHE A 44 4.71 -7.73 -3.12
CA PHE A 44 4.81 -8.45 -1.86
C PHE A 44 6.04 -9.37 -1.90
N SER A 45 6.90 -9.20 -0.89
CA SER A 45 8.21 -9.85 -0.85
C SER A 45 8.43 -10.57 0.48
N TYR A 46 9.17 -11.68 0.43
CA TYR A 46 9.61 -12.37 1.63
C TYR A 46 10.60 -11.51 2.42
N SER A 47 10.93 -11.91 3.65
CA SER A 47 11.89 -11.20 4.50
C SER A 47 13.32 -11.13 3.93
N ASP A 48 13.65 -11.98 2.96
CA ASP A 48 14.92 -11.97 2.24
C ASP A 48 14.92 -11.03 1.01
N GLY A 49 13.79 -10.36 0.74
CA GLY A 49 13.63 -9.42 -0.37
C GLY A 49 13.16 -10.06 -1.68
N HIS A 50 12.93 -11.38 -1.73
CA HIS A 50 12.39 -12.01 -2.94
C HIS A 50 10.89 -11.75 -3.08
N THR A 51 10.50 -11.16 -4.21
CA THR A 51 9.10 -10.98 -4.61
C THR A 51 8.41 -12.33 -4.81
N TYR A 52 7.23 -12.51 -4.22
CA TYR A 52 6.38 -13.68 -4.45
C TYR A 52 5.01 -13.34 -5.05
N ALA A 53 4.58 -12.09 -4.97
CA ALA A 53 3.40 -11.60 -5.68
C ALA A 53 3.61 -10.14 -6.10
N SER A 54 3.12 -9.79 -7.29
CA SER A 54 2.96 -8.41 -7.74
C SER A 54 1.61 -8.32 -8.43
N ILE A 55 0.67 -7.57 -7.86
CA ILE A 55 -0.71 -7.53 -8.33
C ILE A 55 -1.28 -6.11 -8.33
N GLY A 56 -2.15 -5.84 -9.29
CA GLY A 56 -2.91 -4.59 -9.35
C GLY A 56 -4.05 -4.58 -8.33
N LEU A 57 -4.05 -3.59 -7.45
CA LEU A 57 -5.03 -3.43 -6.37
C LEU A 57 -5.74 -2.08 -6.48
N SER A 58 -7.02 -2.08 -6.14
CA SER A 58 -7.81 -0.85 -6.01
C SER A 58 -7.52 -0.14 -4.68
N PRO A 59 -7.77 1.18 -4.58
CA PRO A 59 -7.49 1.96 -3.36
C PRO A 59 -8.22 1.45 -2.11
N ASP A 60 -9.36 0.76 -2.26
CA ASP A 60 -10.14 0.21 -1.16
C ASP A 60 -9.62 -1.13 -0.63
N GLN A 61 -8.74 -1.81 -1.38
CA GLN A 61 -8.10 -3.07 -1.00
C GLN A 61 -6.80 -2.88 -0.20
N ILE A 62 -6.34 -1.63 -0.02
CA ILE A 62 -5.07 -1.32 0.62
C ILE A 62 -5.16 -0.13 1.57
N MET A 63 -4.30 -0.13 2.58
CA MET A 63 -4.15 0.91 3.59
C MET A 63 -2.68 1.32 3.71
N ILE A 64 -2.38 2.62 3.61
CA ILE A 64 -1.02 3.15 3.85
C ILE A 64 -0.61 2.90 5.30
N LEU A 65 0.60 2.37 5.50
CA LEU A 65 1.21 2.17 6.80
C LEU A 65 2.16 3.32 7.13
N TYR A 66 2.07 3.78 8.38
CA TYR A 66 3.00 4.76 8.94
C TYR A 66 3.74 4.09 10.10
N TYR A 67 5.07 4.05 10.02
CA TYR A 67 5.93 3.47 11.06
C TYR A 67 6.12 4.40 12.26
N GLU A 68 5.95 5.70 12.03
CA GLU A 68 6.06 6.73 13.05
C GLU A 68 4.70 7.40 13.27
N PRO A 69 4.40 7.89 14.49
CA PRO A 69 3.24 8.71 14.73
C PRO A 69 3.22 9.90 13.79
N LEU A 70 2.07 10.13 13.15
CA LEU A 70 1.84 11.36 12.42
C LEU A 70 1.77 12.49 13.45
N LEU A 71 2.85 13.25 13.61
CA LEU A 71 2.83 14.51 14.36
C LEU A 71 1.71 15.37 13.75
N SER A 72 0.80 15.83 14.63
CA SER A 72 -0.44 16.52 14.33
C SER A 72 -0.38 17.33 13.03
N ARG A 73 -1.25 16.96 12.08
CA ARG A 73 -1.30 17.48 10.71
C ARG A 73 -1.84 18.92 10.58
N GLU A 74 -1.69 19.72 11.62
CA GLU A 74 -1.91 21.17 11.68
C GLU A 74 -0.74 21.71 12.53
N LEU A 75 0.23 22.39 11.94
CA LEU A 75 0.37 23.85 12.04
C LEU A 75 1.34 24.35 10.95
N VAL A 76 0.96 24.32 9.67
CA VAL A 76 1.47 25.29 8.70
C VAL A 76 0.32 25.67 7.76
N SER A 77 -0.62 26.41 8.32
CA SER A 77 -1.45 27.33 7.56
C SER A 77 -1.38 28.66 8.31
N ALA A 78 -0.26 29.36 8.10
CA ALA A 78 -0.08 30.76 8.44
C ALA A 78 0.48 31.45 7.19
#